data_AF-A0A7C7KWB2-F1
#
_entry.id   AF-A0A7C7KWB2-F1
#
_cell.length_a   1.000
_cell.length_b   1.000
_cell.length_c   1.000
_cell.angle_alpha   90.00
_cell.angle_beta   90.00
_cell.angle_gamma   90.00
#
_symmetry.space_group_name_H-M   'P 1'
#
loop_
_entity.id
_entity.type
_entity.pdbx_description
1 polymer ?
#
loop_
_entity_poly.entity_id
_entity_poly.type
_entity_poly.pdbx_seq_one_letter_code
_entity_poly.pdbx_strand_id
1 'polypeptide(L)'
;MTAVQPSFKTKYYHKRIGHLLRIERGRPLGTRKEPELVALDVVPGVEPSPKPPVRIYLGTEPAQHRAERIFVWSILQVRDPARRYEIYLMKDLEGFDRTKWKTGFTAYRYAIPDLAGKTGRAIYNDVDQIYLTDPAELFDLDMQGAGQMCITEKETAVMLLDCEKMAKLWHREDAERGERHKFFRHRVQAIDGMWRQLSGLWNSRDHEYEPGVSKLLHYTTLQMQPWRPFPRVLRYKENPNGQIWFEMERAADAAGFTLFTEERPSQRYRDMVEMYKTMHEQGSPDVGRPPEKTFSGKSLIEHVGPIANLIKLTGATTLLDYGSGKALYYEPYPGEAADSRFKSQKEWGDTKVTCYDPGYEPYAGPIEQSYDGVICTDVLEHITEEDIPWVLDKLFQHARHFVYAVAACYPAKKFLPDGQNAHCTIQPPEWWREQLDAAARRNPGKQWTLCAQLKGKFGKSDRVFRG
;
A
#
# COMPACT_ATOMS: atom_id res chain seq x y z
N MET A 1 34.34 -8.69 -27.44
CA MET A 1 34.31 -9.83 -26.51
C MET A 1 32.94 -9.85 -25.86
N THR A 2 32.16 -10.89 -26.10
CA THR A 2 30.81 -11.05 -25.56
C THR A 2 30.89 -11.24 -24.05
N ALA A 3 30.63 -10.16 -23.30
CA ALA A 3 30.46 -10.25 -21.86
C ALA A 3 29.33 -11.25 -21.59
N VAL A 4 29.66 -12.34 -20.90
CA VAL A 4 28.69 -13.33 -20.41
C VAL A 4 27.64 -12.57 -19.63
N GLN A 5 26.39 -12.52 -20.14
CA GLN A 5 25.29 -11.92 -19.38
C GLN A 5 25.22 -12.63 -18.02
N PRO A 6 25.46 -11.93 -16.89
CA PRO A 6 25.34 -12.55 -15.60
C PRO A 6 23.91 -13.07 -15.45
N SER A 7 23.77 -14.35 -15.09
CA SER A 7 22.46 -14.96 -14.93
C SER A 7 21.74 -14.32 -13.74
N PHE A 8 20.74 -13.48 -14.01
CA PHE A 8 19.83 -12.85 -13.02
C PHE A 8 18.92 -13.85 -12.29
N LYS A 9 19.14 -15.16 -12.49
CA LYS A 9 18.30 -16.20 -11.92
C LYS A 9 18.66 -16.44 -10.46
N THR A 10 17.66 -16.39 -9.59
CA THR A 10 17.77 -16.80 -8.19
C THR A 10 18.13 -18.29 -8.10
N LYS A 11 19.36 -18.61 -7.67
CA LYS A 11 19.87 -19.98 -7.49
C LYS A 11 19.51 -20.56 -6.12
N TYR A 12 19.73 -21.86 -5.92
CA TYR A 12 19.33 -22.55 -4.68
C TYR A 12 19.97 -21.95 -3.42
N TYR A 13 21.23 -21.54 -3.49
CA TYR A 13 21.94 -20.93 -2.35
C TYR A 13 21.49 -19.50 -2.02
N HIS A 14 20.72 -18.84 -2.90
CA HIS A 14 20.05 -17.57 -2.59
C HIS A 14 18.76 -17.77 -1.79
N LYS A 15 18.28 -19.01 -1.64
CA LYS A 15 16.99 -19.31 -1.03
C LYS A 15 17.16 -19.71 0.44
N ARG A 16 16.19 -19.32 1.26
CA ARG A 16 16.03 -19.74 2.65
C ARG A 16 15.03 -20.90 2.75
N ILE A 17 14.92 -21.52 3.93
CA ILE A 17 13.96 -22.61 4.19
C ILE A 17 12.51 -22.20 3.89
N GLY A 18 12.16 -20.91 4.03
CA GLY A 18 10.84 -20.38 3.66
C GLY A 18 10.48 -20.60 2.18
N HIS A 19 11.47 -20.66 1.29
CA HIS A 19 11.24 -21.02 -0.12
C HIS A 19 10.78 -22.47 -0.26
N LEU A 20 11.39 -23.39 0.50
CA LEU A 20 11.05 -24.82 0.51
C LEU A 20 9.64 -25.02 1.08
N LEU A 21 9.31 -24.26 2.13
CA LEU A 21 8.02 -24.27 2.83
C LEU A 21 6.92 -23.52 2.09
N ARG A 22 7.21 -22.89 0.94
CA ARG A 22 6.24 -22.15 0.11
C ARG A 22 5.45 -21.08 0.87
N ILE A 23 6.06 -20.45 1.88
CA ILE A 23 5.39 -19.53 2.82
C ILE A 23 4.73 -18.33 2.09
N GLU A 24 5.27 -17.92 0.94
CA GLU A 24 4.75 -16.79 0.13
C GLU A 24 3.80 -17.22 -1.00
N ARG A 25 3.45 -18.52 -1.14
CA ARG A 25 2.61 -18.99 -2.25
C ARG A 25 1.11 -18.86 -2.02
N GLY A 26 0.68 -18.45 -0.84
CA GLY A 26 -0.71 -18.09 -0.59
C GLY A 26 -1.00 -16.69 -1.12
N ARG A 27 -1.15 -16.53 -2.44
CA ARG A 27 -1.75 -15.31 -2.99
C ARG A 27 -3.27 -15.49 -2.97
N PRO A 28 -4.02 -14.79 -2.12
CA PRO A 28 -5.46 -14.86 -2.14
C PRO A 28 -5.99 -14.37 -3.50
N LEU A 29 -7.25 -14.70 -3.78
CA LEU A 29 -7.94 -14.12 -4.93
C LEU A 29 -7.92 -12.59 -4.80
N GLY A 30 -7.71 -11.91 -5.92
CA GLY A 30 -7.82 -10.46 -5.96
C GLY A 30 -9.26 -10.02 -5.68
N THR A 31 -9.41 -8.88 -5.02
CA THR A 31 -10.71 -8.32 -4.61
C THR A 31 -10.95 -6.94 -5.21
N ARG A 32 -9.99 -6.40 -5.95
CA ARG A 32 -10.09 -5.05 -6.54
C ARG A 32 -10.59 -5.14 -7.96
N LYS A 33 -11.71 -4.48 -8.25
CA LYS A 33 -12.26 -4.41 -9.60
C LYS A 33 -11.38 -3.57 -10.52
N GLU A 34 -10.87 -2.46 -9.99
CA GLU A 34 -10.04 -1.47 -10.67
C GLU A 34 -8.77 -1.16 -9.86
N PRO A 35 -7.69 -0.68 -10.52
CA PRO A 35 -6.49 -0.18 -9.86
C PRO A 35 -6.79 1.07 -9.01
N GLU A 36 -6.04 1.23 -7.92
CA GLU A 36 -6.12 2.46 -7.11
C GLU A 36 -5.31 3.59 -7.78
N LEU A 37 -5.87 4.80 -7.86
CA LEU A 37 -5.21 5.93 -8.51
C LEU A 37 -4.45 6.80 -7.49
N VAL A 38 -3.16 6.93 -7.70
CA VAL A 38 -2.34 7.99 -7.10
C VAL A 38 -2.20 9.13 -8.11
N ALA A 39 -2.86 10.25 -7.84
CA ALA A 39 -2.82 11.43 -8.69
C ALA A 39 -1.81 12.46 -8.15
N LEU A 40 -0.81 12.79 -8.96
CA LEU A 40 0.10 13.89 -8.69
C LEU A 40 -0.37 15.09 -9.53
N ASP A 41 -1.09 16.00 -8.88
CA ASP A 41 -1.62 17.22 -9.51
C ASP A 41 -0.52 18.21 -9.87
N VAL A 42 -0.90 19.21 -10.68
CA VAL A 42 -0.10 20.40 -10.92
C VAL A 42 0.29 21.03 -9.59
N VAL A 43 1.56 21.44 -9.46
CA VAL A 43 2.04 22.09 -8.24
C VAL A 43 1.26 23.40 -8.03
N PRO A 44 0.73 23.69 -6.83
CA PRO A 44 0.01 24.93 -6.57
C PRO A 44 0.81 26.16 -6.98
N GLY A 45 0.18 27.07 -7.74
CA GLY A 45 0.81 28.29 -8.25
C GLY A 45 1.56 28.14 -9.58
N VAL A 46 1.60 26.95 -10.18
CA VAL A 46 2.19 26.71 -11.51
C VAL A 46 1.08 26.69 -12.58
N GLU A 47 1.34 27.32 -13.73
CA GLU A 47 0.42 27.27 -14.87
C GLU A 47 0.32 25.84 -15.44
N PRO A 48 -0.88 25.25 -15.57
CA PRO A 48 -1.03 23.89 -16.07
C PRO A 48 -0.56 23.72 -17.52
N SER A 49 0.19 22.64 -17.78
CA SER A 49 0.54 22.18 -19.11
C SER A 49 -0.72 21.80 -19.91
N PRO A 50 -0.83 22.17 -21.21
CA PRO A 50 -1.97 21.77 -22.03
C PRO A 50 -1.90 20.30 -22.49
N LYS A 51 -0.79 19.60 -22.20
CA LYS A 51 -0.59 18.20 -22.56
C LYS A 51 -1.49 17.29 -21.71
N PRO A 52 -1.92 16.13 -22.25
CA PRO A 52 -2.71 15.17 -21.47
C PRO A 52 -1.90 14.63 -20.27
N PRO A 53 -2.59 14.16 -19.21
CA PRO A 53 -1.92 13.54 -18.06
C PRO A 53 -1.03 12.36 -18.48
N VAL A 54 0.12 12.22 -17.82
CA VAL A 54 0.98 11.04 -17.99
C VAL A 54 0.37 9.88 -17.20
N ARG A 55 -0.09 8.85 -17.90
CA ARG A 55 -0.71 7.66 -17.28
C ARG A 55 0.29 6.53 -17.14
N ILE A 56 0.51 6.09 -15.91
CA ILE A 56 1.46 5.02 -15.53
C ILE A 56 0.69 3.92 -14.82
N TYR A 57 0.75 2.70 -15.33
CA TYR A 57 0.17 1.51 -14.73
C TYR A 57 1.28 0.72 -14.05
N LEU A 58 1.25 0.68 -12.72
CA LEU A 58 2.31 0.12 -11.89
C LEU A 58 1.94 -1.28 -11.42
N GLY A 59 2.68 -2.30 -11.87
CA GLY A 59 2.57 -3.66 -11.37
C GLY A 59 3.26 -3.82 -10.01
N THR A 60 2.48 -4.08 -8.96
CA THR A 60 2.95 -4.11 -7.57
C THR A 60 2.19 -5.18 -6.74
N GLU A 61 2.66 -5.45 -5.53
CA GLU A 61 1.97 -6.30 -4.56
C GLU A 61 2.24 -5.83 -3.12
N PRO A 62 1.39 -6.16 -2.14
CA PRO A 62 1.53 -5.74 -0.74
C PRO A 62 2.94 -5.77 -0.11
N ALA A 63 3.70 -6.83 -0.39
CA ALA A 63 5.05 -7.02 0.12
C ALA A 63 6.05 -6.01 -0.44
N GLN A 64 5.68 -5.27 -1.49
CA GLN A 64 6.51 -4.28 -2.18
C GLN A 64 6.11 -2.83 -1.85
N HIS A 65 5.31 -2.59 -0.80
CA HIS A 65 4.86 -1.25 -0.39
C HIS A 65 6.01 -0.23 -0.26
N ARG A 66 7.21 -0.63 0.22
CA ARG A 66 8.39 0.25 0.24
C ARG A 66 8.84 0.65 -1.15
N ALA A 67 8.92 -0.30 -2.09
CA ALA A 67 9.27 -0.01 -3.47
C ALA A 67 8.21 0.85 -4.16
N GLU A 68 6.92 0.55 -3.92
CA GLU A 68 5.78 1.32 -4.42
C GLU A 68 5.87 2.79 -4.01
N ARG A 69 6.12 3.05 -2.72
CA ARG A 69 6.33 4.41 -2.21
C ARG A 69 7.50 5.11 -2.89
N ILE A 70 8.65 4.44 -3.03
CA ILE A 70 9.84 5.06 -3.62
C ILE A 70 9.73 5.23 -5.14
N PHE A 71 8.99 4.37 -5.83
CA PHE A 71 8.63 4.56 -7.23
C PHE A 71 7.88 5.88 -7.42
N VAL A 72 6.80 6.10 -6.66
CA VAL A 72 6.01 7.34 -6.74
C VAL A 72 6.84 8.55 -6.30
N TRP A 73 7.62 8.43 -5.22
CA TRP A 73 8.52 9.49 -4.77
C TRP A 73 9.51 9.88 -5.86
N SER A 74 10.12 8.92 -6.56
CA SER A 74 11.08 9.19 -7.63
C SER A 74 10.46 10.04 -8.75
N ILE A 75 9.21 9.75 -9.13
CA ILE A 75 8.46 10.54 -10.11
C ILE A 75 8.21 11.95 -9.58
N LEU A 76 7.77 12.08 -8.33
CA LEU A 76 7.53 13.38 -7.70
C LEU A 76 8.76 14.30 -7.76
N GLN A 77 9.97 13.74 -7.67
CA GLN A 77 11.22 14.51 -7.70
C GLN A 77 11.61 15.02 -9.09
N VAL A 78 11.24 14.30 -10.16
CA VAL A 78 11.77 14.55 -11.51
C VAL A 78 10.72 15.00 -12.52
N ARG A 79 9.44 14.94 -12.14
CA ARG A 79 8.33 15.32 -13.02
C ARG A 79 8.30 16.81 -13.36
N ASP A 80 7.76 17.13 -14.54
CA ASP A 80 7.28 18.48 -14.86
C ASP A 80 6.21 18.92 -13.83
N PRO A 81 6.47 19.98 -13.04
CA PRO A 81 5.52 20.45 -12.02
C PRO A 81 4.23 21.03 -12.61
N ALA A 82 4.23 21.39 -13.89
CA ALA A 82 3.07 21.90 -14.62
C ALA A 82 2.14 20.78 -15.13
N ARG A 83 2.56 19.52 -15.11
CA ARG A 83 1.80 18.40 -15.69
C ARG A 83 1.24 17.47 -14.62
N ARG A 84 0.05 16.94 -14.89
CA ARG A 84 -0.60 15.92 -14.06
C ARG A 84 -0.03 14.53 -14.37
N TYR A 85 0.22 13.73 -13.34
CA TYR A 85 0.64 12.33 -13.44
C TYR A 85 -0.36 11.45 -12.73
N GLU A 86 -0.79 10.38 -13.41
CA GLU A 86 -1.79 9.44 -12.93
C GLU A 86 -1.15 8.06 -12.84
N ILE A 87 -0.92 7.60 -11.61
CA ILE A 87 -0.24 6.34 -11.32
C ILE A 87 -1.27 5.35 -10.78
N TYR A 88 -1.59 4.34 -11.58
CA TYR A 88 -2.58 3.31 -11.30
C TYR A 88 -1.88 2.10 -10.66
N LEU A 89 -2.11 1.89 -9.36
CA LEU A 89 -1.56 0.79 -8.57
C LEU A 89 -2.28 -0.51 -8.90
N MET A 90 -1.68 -1.34 -9.75
CA MET A 90 -2.22 -2.65 -10.12
C MET A 90 -1.75 -3.72 -9.14
N LYS A 91 -2.50 -3.87 -8.05
CA LYS A 91 -2.36 -4.95 -7.06
C LYS A 91 -3.70 -5.56 -6.69
N ASP A 92 -3.70 -6.85 -6.39
CA ASP A 92 -4.89 -7.61 -5.95
C ASP A 92 -6.12 -7.45 -6.86
N LEU A 93 -5.92 -7.31 -8.19
CA LEU A 93 -7.04 -7.21 -9.14
C LEU A 93 -7.82 -8.52 -9.23
N GLU A 94 -9.14 -8.39 -9.15
CA GLU A 94 -10.13 -9.47 -9.30
C GLU A 94 -10.06 -10.08 -10.71
N GLY A 95 -10.34 -11.38 -10.81
CA GLY A 95 -10.40 -12.11 -12.08
C GLY A 95 -9.09 -12.73 -12.55
N PHE A 96 -7.94 -12.36 -12.00
CA PHE A 96 -6.64 -12.85 -12.44
C PHE A 96 -6.12 -14.03 -11.63
N ASP A 97 -5.58 -15.05 -12.32
CA ASP A 97 -4.79 -16.10 -11.68
C ASP A 97 -3.38 -15.60 -11.32
N ARG A 98 -3.21 -15.23 -10.05
CA ARG A 98 -1.95 -14.67 -9.52
C ARG A 98 -0.95 -15.76 -9.11
N THR A 99 -1.33 -17.04 -9.19
CA THR A 99 -0.50 -18.17 -8.71
C THR A 99 0.37 -18.76 -9.81
N LYS A 100 -0.03 -18.61 -11.08
CA LYS A 100 0.71 -19.09 -12.26
C LYS A 100 1.95 -18.26 -12.60
N TRP A 101 2.09 -17.08 -11.99
CA TRP A 101 3.16 -16.12 -12.28
C TRP A 101 4.18 -16.02 -11.15
N LYS A 102 5.40 -15.60 -11.50
CA LYS A 102 6.47 -15.37 -10.52
C LYS A 102 6.07 -14.26 -9.54
N THR A 103 5.56 -13.13 -10.05
CA THR A 103 4.99 -12.04 -9.25
C THR A 103 3.47 -12.04 -9.34
N GLY A 104 2.78 -11.47 -8.34
CA GLY A 104 1.32 -11.43 -8.32
C GLY A 104 0.68 -10.53 -9.38
N PHE A 105 1.47 -9.70 -10.06
CA PHE A 105 0.99 -8.63 -10.95
C PHE A 105 1.41 -8.79 -12.42
N THR A 106 2.21 -9.82 -12.76
CA THR A 106 2.79 -9.94 -14.11
C THR A 106 1.74 -9.87 -15.22
N ALA A 107 0.57 -10.50 -15.03
CA ALA A 107 -0.50 -10.56 -16.02
C ALA A 107 -1.23 -9.22 -16.23
N TYR A 108 -1.26 -8.34 -15.23
CA TYR A 108 -2.05 -7.11 -15.28
C TYR A 108 -1.66 -6.20 -16.44
N ARG A 109 -0.39 -6.25 -16.87
CA ARG A 109 0.13 -5.47 -18.01
C ARG A 109 -0.64 -5.67 -19.31
N TYR A 110 -1.27 -6.83 -19.47
CA TYR A 110 -2.05 -7.17 -20.66
C TYR A 110 -3.50 -6.69 -20.60
N ALA A 111 -3.98 -6.28 -19.43
CA ALA A 111 -5.29 -5.66 -19.26
C ALA A 111 -5.26 -4.13 -19.37
N ILE A 112 -4.07 -3.51 -19.40
CA ILE A 112 -3.90 -2.04 -19.44
C ILE A 112 -4.74 -1.38 -20.55
N PRO A 113 -4.79 -1.88 -21.79
CA PRO A 113 -5.61 -1.23 -22.81
C PRO A 113 -7.09 -1.13 -22.42
N ASP A 114 -7.65 -2.16 -21.77
CA ASP A 114 -9.03 -2.15 -21.28
C ASP A 114 -9.20 -1.23 -20.06
N LEU A 115 -8.30 -1.34 -19.08
CA LEU A 115 -8.25 -0.47 -17.89
C LEU A 115 -8.04 1.02 -18.23
N ALA A 116 -7.48 1.32 -19.40
CA ALA A 116 -7.31 2.67 -19.93
C ALA A 116 -8.51 3.16 -20.76
N GLY A 117 -9.61 2.42 -20.77
CA GLY A 117 -10.80 2.73 -21.57
C GLY A 117 -10.57 2.58 -23.07
N LYS A 118 -9.57 1.79 -23.49
CA LYS A 118 -9.21 1.51 -24.89
C LYS A 118 -8.83 2.77 -25.68
N THR A 119 -8.32 3.79 -24.98
CA THR A 119 -7.99 5.09 -25.58
C THR A 119 -6.69 5.66 -25.02
N GLY A 120 -6.03 6.51 -25.81
CA GLY A 120 -4.83 7.26 -25.43
C GLY A 120 -3.59 6.40 -25.20
N ARG A 121 -2.59 6.97 -24.51
CA ARG A 121 -1.31 6.32 -24.20
C ARG A 121 -1.20 5.88 -22.75
N ALA A 122 -0.42 4.84 -22.49
CA ALA A 122 -0.10 4.38 -21.15
C ALA A 122 1.35 3.92 -21.06
N ILE A 123 2.01 4.20 -19.95
CA ILE A 123 3.25 3.53 -19.56
C ILE A 123 2.89 2.36 -18.66
N TYR A 124 3.52 1.21 -18.86
CA TYR A 124 3.59 0.15 -17.87
C TYR A 124 4.94 0.18 -17.16
N ASN A 125 4.97 -0.05 -15.84
CA ASN A 125 6.19 -0.30 -15.07
C ASN A 125 5.99 -1.47 -14.08
N ASP A 126 7.03 -2.29 -13.92
CA ASP A 126 7.21 -3.10 -12.71
C ASP A 126 7.67 -2.18 -11.56
N VAL A 127 7.22 -2.45 -10.33
CA VAL A 127 7.51 -1.59 -9.17
C VAL A 127 8.98 -1.56 -8.74
N ASP A 128 9.82 -2.45 -9.27
CA ASP A 128 11.24 -2.53 -8.95
C ASP A 128 12.12 -1.57 -9.78
N GLN A 129 11.50 -0.51 -10.30
CA GLN A 129 12.14 0.54 -11.09
C GLN A 129 12.06 1.90 -10.37
N ILE A 130 12.97 2.83 -10.66
CA ILE A 130 12.90 4.22 -10.19
C ILE A 130 13.24 5.19 -11.33
N TYR A 131 12.50 6.29 -11.42
CA TYR A 131 12.72 7.34 -12.41
C TYR A 131 13.85 8.28 -11.96
N LEU A 132 14.76 8.57 -12.89
CA LEU A 132 15.85 9.53 -12.72
C LEU A 132 15.69 10.76 -13.63
N THR A 133 14.72 10.70 -14.56
CA THR A 133 14.23 11.82 -15.36
C THR A 133 12.71 11.74 -15.48
N ASP A 134 12.10 12.80 -15.98
CA ASP A 134 10.66 12.89 -16.14
C ASP A 134 10.07 11.75 -17.01
N PRO A 135 9.13 10.91 -16.48
CA PRO A 135 8.41 9.94 -17.30
C PRO A 135 7.61 10.53 -18.47
N ALA A 136 7.29 11.84 -18.46
CA ALA A 136 6.67 12.52 -19.59
C ALA A 136 7.50 12.41 -20.87
N GLU A 137 8.84 12.37 -20.77
CA GLU A 137 9.70 12.19 -21.94
C GLU A 137 9.48 10.83 -22.61
N LEU A 138 9.24 9.77 -21.82
CA LEU A 138 8.87 8.45 -22.34
C LEU A 138 7.46 8.48 -22.92
N PHE A 139 6.51 9.06 -22.19
CA PHE A 139 5.10 9.11 -22.58
C PHE A 139 4.87 9.84 -23.92
N ASP A 140 5.65 10.90 -24.17
CA ASP A 140 5.53 11.76 -25.33
C ASP A 140 6.33 11.27 -26.54
N LEU A 141 7.07 10.15 -26.45
CA LEU A 141 7.82 9.60 -27.58
C LEU A 141 6.92 9.41 -28.81
N ASP A 142 7.47 9.67 -29.99
CA ASP A 142 6.82 9.29 -31.23
C ASP A 142 6.92 7.76 -31.42
N MET A 143 5.77 7.10 -31.33
CA MET A 143 5.66 5.66 -31.51
C MET A 143 5.73 5.24 -32.98
N GLN A 144 5.74 6.17 -33.94
CA GLN A 144 5.85 5.92 -35.39
C GLN A 144 4.88 4.84 -35.88
N GLY A 145 3.64 4.92 -35.43
CA GLY A 145 2.58 3.97 -35.78
C GLY A 145 2.53 2.69 -34.93
N ALA A 146 3.52 2.42 -34.07
CA ALA A 146 3.53 1.23 -33.21
C ALA A 146 2.43 1.25 -32.15
N GLY A 147 1.99 0.07 -31.72
CA GLY A 147 1.12 -0.12 -30.57
C GLY A 147 1.88 -0.31 -29.26
N GLN A 148 3.08 -0.90 -29.34
CA GLN A 148 3.91 -1.22 -28.20
C GLN A 148 5.36 -0.81 -28.43
N MET A 149 5.97 -0.15 -27.45
CA MET A 149 7.42 0.02 -27.37
C MET A 149 7.96 -0.60 -26.10
N CYS A 150 9.00 -1.43 -26.20
CA CYS A 150 9.75 -1.96 -25.07
C CYS A 150 11.17 -2.35 -25.47
N ILE A 151 12.04 -2.64 -24.50
CA ILE A 151 13.49 -2.79 -24.72
C ILE A 151 13.82 -3.91 -25.71
N THR A 152 13.15 -5.04 -25.54
CA THR A 152 13.11 -6.15 -26.50
C THR A 152 11.71 -6.75 -26.44
N GLU A 153 11.30 -7.53 -27.43
CA GLU A 153 9.99 -8.23 -27.42
C GLU A 153 9.76 -9.13 -26.19
N LYS A 154 10.82 -9.47 -25.45
CA LYS A 154 10.76 -10.29 -24.24
C LYS A 154 10.82 -9.48 -22.96
N GLU A 155 11.40 -8.28 -23.01
CA GLU A 155 11.64 -7.44 -21.83
C GLU A 155 10.51 -6.41 -21.73
N THR A 156 9.53 -6.75 -20.89
CA THR A 156 8.27 -5.99 -20.75
C THR A 156 8.10 -5.38 -19.36
N ALA A 157 9.18 -5.31 -18.56
CA ALA A 157 9.17 -4.65 -17.25
C ALA A 157 8.83 -3.15 -17.35
N VAL A 158 9.08 -2.53 -18.51
CA VAL A 158 8.61 -1.19 -18.86
C VAL A 158 8.17 -1.16 -20.32
N MET A 159 7.05 -0.51 -20.59
CA MET A 159 6.49 -0.39 -21.94
C MET A 159 5.79 0.96 -22.14
N LEU A 160 5.84 1.50 -23.36
CA LEU A 160 4.90 2.54 -23.81
C LEU A 160 3.86 1.89 -24.71
N LEU A 161 2.59 2.17 -24.46
CA LEU A 161 1.45 1.56 -25.13
C LEU A 161 0.56 2.63 -25.76
N ASP A 162 0.10 2.35 -26.98
CA ASP A 162 -1.07 2.97 -27.59
C ASP A 162 -2.28 2.06 -27.26
N CYS A 163 -3.11 2.49 -26.33
CA CYS A 163 -4.17 1.65 -25.78
C CYS A 163 -5.27 1.34 -26.80
N GLU A 164 -5.48 2.19 -27.81
CA GLU A 164 -6.47 1.93 -28.85
C GLU A 164 -6.01 0.80 -29.78
N LYS A 165 -4.73 0.83 -30.21
CA LYS A 165 -4.17 -0.25 -31.03
C LYS A 165 -4.04 -1.54 -30.24
N MET A 166 -3.54 -1.45 -29.02
CA MET A 166 -3.27 -2.64 -28.19
C MET A 166 -4.55 -3.33 -27.72
N ALA A 167 -5.67 -2.61 -27.54
CA ALA A 167 -6.96 -3.20 -27.20
C ALA A 167 -7.49 -4.17 -28.27
N LYS A 168 -7.02 -4.07 -29.52
CA LYS A 168 -7.36 -5.01 -30.60
C LYS A 168 -6.61 -6.34 -30.50
N LEU A 169 -5.53 -6.39 -29.71
CA LEU A 169 -4.61 -7.54 -29.61
C LEU A 169 -4.58 -8.15 -28.22
N TRP A 170 -4.72 -7.34 -27.19
CA TRP A 170 -4.70 -7.76 -25.80
C TRP A 170 -6.08 -7.55 -25.19
N HIS A 171 -6.72 -8.66 -24.86
CA HIS A 171 -8.02 -8.67 -24.20
C HIS A 171 -7.85 -9.03 -22.73
N ARG A 172 -8.59 -8.34 -21.86
CA ARG A 172 -8.52 -8.54 -20.40
C ARG A 172 -8.84 -9.99 -20.03
N GLU A 173 -9.83 -10.58 -20.70
CA GLU A 173 -10.28 -11.96 -20.49
C GLU A 173 -9.16 -12.97 -20.78
N ASP A 174 -8.28 -12.71 -21.74
CA ASP A 174 -7.13 -13.59 -22.03
C ASP A 174 -6.14 -13.57 -20.86
N ALA A 175 -5.94 -12.40 -20.24
CA ALA A 175 -5.04 -12.23 -19.11
C ALA A 175 -5.63 -12.86 -17.84
N GLU A 176 -6.94 -12.74 -17.63
CA GLU A 176 -7.70 -13.37 -16.54
C GLU A 176 -7.67 -14.90 -16.63
N ARG A 177 -7.82 -15.47 -17.84
CA ARG A 177 -7.66 -16.92 -18.08
C ARG A 177 -6.25 -17.43 -17.84
N GLY A 178 -5.26 -16.53 -17.73
CA GLY A 178 -3.87 -16.86 -17.39
C GLY A 178 -2.99 -17.19 -18.59
N GLU A 179 -3.28 -16.60 -19.75
CA GLU A 179 -2.41 -16.68 -20.93
C GLU A 179 -1.01 -16.12 -20.65
N ARG A 180 0.02 -16.69 -21.28
CA ARG A 180 1.42 -16.37 -20.94
C ARG A 180 2.01 -15.28 -21.84
N HIS A 181 3.15 -14.71 -21.46
CA HIS A 181 3.87 -13.70 -22.27
C HIS A 181 3.99 -14.07 -23.77
N LYS A 182 4.21 -15.35 -24.08
CA LYS A 182 4.32 -15.82 -25.48
C LYS A 182 3.04 -15.57 -26.28
N PHE A 183 1.87 -15.80 -25.69
CA PHE A 183 0.56 -15.59 -26.33
C PHE A 183 0.36 -14.12 -26.73
N PHE A 184 0.62 -13.20 -25.81
CA PHE A 184 0.48 -11.77 -26.06
C PHE A 184 1.54 -11.24 -27.01
N ARG A 185 2.81 -11.67 -26.85
CA ARG A 185 3.91 -11.29 -27.73
C ARG A 185 3.62 -11.69 -29.18
N HIS A 186 3.17 -12.94 -29.41
CA HIS A 186 2.90 -13.43 -30.75
C HIS A 186 1.87 -12.58 -31.49
N ARG A 187 0.83 -12.07 -30.81
CA ARG A 187 -0.17 -11.18 -31.44
C ARG A 187 0.41 -9.84 -31.88
N VAL A 188 1.29 -9.27 -31.07
CA VAL A 188 1.98 -8.02 -31.43
C VAL A 188 2.91 -8.28 -32.62
N GLN A 189 3.72 -9.34 -32.55
CA GLN A 189 4.70 -9.68 -33.60
C GLN A 189 4.07 -10.16 -34.91
N ALA A 190 2.80 -10.57 -34.90
CA ALA A 190 2.08 -10.96 -36.10
C ALA A 190 1.71 -9.76 -37.00
N ILE A 191 1.83 -8.52 -36.50
CA ILE A 191 1.49 -7.31 -37.23
C ILE A 191 2.75 -6.47 -37.42
N ASP A 192 3.15 -6.26 -38.67
CA ASP A 192 4.32 -5.45 -39.00
C ASP A 192 4.17 -4.01 -38.48
N GLY A 193 5.27 -3.46 -37.96
CA GLY A 193 5.31 -2.13 -37.35
C GLY A 193 4.58 -1.98 -36.01
N MET A 194 3.91 -3.02 -35.47
CA MET A 194 3.16 -2.92 -34.21
C MET A 194 4.06 -2.84 -32.97
N TRP A 195 5.28 -3.39 -33.06
CA TRP A 195 6.30 -3.33 -32.00
C TRP A 195 7.47 -2.46 -32.44
N ARG A 196 8.02 -1.67 -31.52
CA ARG A 196 9.29 -0.97 -31.71
C ARG A 196 10.20 -1.06 -30.50
N GLN A 197 11.49 -0.98 -30.76
CA GLN A 197 12.50 -0.99 -29.72
C GLN A 197 12.51 0.33 -28.94
N LEU A 198 12.51 0.22 -27.61
CA LEU A 198 12.76 1.32 -26.69
C LEU A 198 14.27 1.38 -26.33
N SER A 199 14.79 2.59 -26.16
CA SER A 199 16.18 2.79 -25.71
C SER A 199 16.45 2.12 -24.35
N GLY A 200 17.62 1.49 -24.20
CA GLY A 200 18.09 0.88 -22.95
C GLY A 200 18.15 1.85 -21.75
N LEU A 201 18.23 3.17 -22.02
CA LEU A 201 18.22 4.20 -20.98
C LEU A 201 16.92 4.20 -20.17
N TRP A 202 15.81 3.76 -20.78
CA TRP A 202 14.51 3.63 -20.14
C TRP A 202 14.34 2.30 -19.40
N ASN A 203 15.37 1.47 -19.28
CA ASN A 203 15.38 0.27 -18.44
C ASN A 203 16.81 -0.17 -18.08
N SER A 204 17.58 0.71 -17.45
CA SER A 204 18.97 0.42 -17.09
C SER A 204 19.00 -0.57 -15.93
N ARG A 205 19.39 -1.82 -16.21
CA ARG A 205 19.49 -2.89 -15.21
C ARG A 205 20.63 -2.64 -14.23
N ASP A 206 20.70 -3.42 -13.15
CA ASP A 206 21.69 -3.25 -12.06
C ASP A 206 23.14 -2.97 -12.54
N HIS A 207 23.59 -3.59 -13.63
CA HIS A 207 24.96 -3.48 -14.16
C HIS A 207 25.09 -2.54 -15.36
N GLU A 208 23.97 -2.04 -15.88
CA GLU A 208 23.89 -1.11 -17.01
C GLU A 208 23.64 0.32 -16.56
N TYR A 209 23.42 0.51 -15.26
CA TYR A 209 23.25 1.81 -14.66
C TYR A 209 24.50 2.68 -14.87
N GLU A 210 24.28 3.88 -15.39
CA GLU A 210 25.30 4.90 -15.56
C GLU A 210 24.79 6.24 -14.99
N PRO A 211 25.45 6.79 -13.95
CA PRO A 211 25.06 8.08 -13.37
C PRO A 211 25.00 9.19 -14.40
N GLY A 212 23.91 9.98 -14.39
CA GLY A 212 23.70 11.08 -15.32
C GLY A 212 23.31 10.67 -16.75
N VAL A 213 23.26 9.38 -17.06
CA VAL A 213 22.92 8.85 -18.39
C VAL A 213 21.64 8.01 -18.34
N SER A 214 21.52 7.11 -17.36
CA SER A 214 20.31 6.29 -17.17
C SER A 214 19.09 7.14 -16.82
N LYS A 215 17.96 6.88 -17.48
CA LYS A 215 16.67 7.57 -17.26
C LYS A 215 15.75 6.82 -16.30
N LEU A 216 15.82 5.50 -16.31
CA LEU A 216 15.09 4.60 -15.42
C LEU A 216 16.02 3.50 -14.93
N LEU A 217 16.22 3.41 -13.62
CA LEU A 217 17.02 2.36 -12.98
C LEU A 217 16.12 1.18 -12.60
N HIS A 218 16.50 -0.03 -13.00
CA HIS A 218 15.78 -1.28 -12.73
C HIS A 218 16.58 -2.21 -11.82
N TYR A 219 16.06 -2.46 -10.60
CA TYR A 219 16.62 -3.41 -9.64
C TYR A 219 16.20 -4.85 -9.98
N THR A 220 16.69 -5.37 -11.10
CA THR A 220 16.30 -6.68 -11.67
C THR A 220 16.63 -7.87 -10.76
N THR A 221 17.69 -7.73 -9.97
CA THR A 221 18.22 -8.85 -9.19
C THR A 221 17.47 -8.96 -7.85
N LEU A 222 16.43 -9.79 -7.80
CA LEU A 222 15.52 -9.92 -6.66
C LEU A 222 16.21 -10.05 -5.28
N GLN A 223 17.26 -10.88 -5.16
CA GLN A 223 18.02 -11.06 -3.91
C GLN A 223 18.99 -9.91 -3.58
N MET A 224 18.99 -8.84 -4.38
CA MET A 224 19.75 -7.61 -4.18
C MET A 224 18.82 -6.40 -4.22
N GLN A 225 17.50 -6.56 -4.16
CA GLN A 225 16.59 -5.42 -4.08
C GLN A 225 16.73 -4.74 -2.69
N PRO A 226 16.99 -3.41 -2.64
CA PRO A 226 17.26 -2.70 -1.37
C PRO A 226 16.16 -2.82 -0.30
N TRP A 227 14.89 -2.88 -0.73
CA TRP A 227 13.74 -2.99 0.18
C TRP A 227 13.49 -4.41 0.70
N ARG A 228 14.19 -5.41 0.16
CA ARG A 228 14.17 -6.81 0.61
C ARG A 228 12.75 -7.41 0.74
N PRO A 229 11.97 -7.51 -0.35
CA PRO A 229 10.54 -7.84 -0.27
C PRO A 229 10.21 -9.23 0.30
N PHE A 230 11.16 -10.17 0.30
CA PHE A 230 10.94 -11.57 0.67
C PHE A 230 12.00 -12.09 1.66
N PRO A 231 12.15 -11.46 2.85
CA PRO A 231 13.29 -11.71 3.75
C PRO A 231 13.28 -13.11 4.36
N ARG A 232 12.11 -13.77 4.40
CA ARG A 232 11.95 -15.16 4.87
C ARG A 232 12.28 -16.20 3.80
N VAL A 233 12.23 -15.81 2.51
CA VAL A 233 12.42 -16.70 1.36
C VAL A 233 13.80 -16.52 0.73
N LEU A 234 14.40 -15.34 0.84
CA LEU A 234 15.67 -15.01 0.18
C LEU A 234 16.79 -14.61 1.16
N ARG A 235 18.01 -14.93 0.78
CA ARG A 235 19.25 -14.41 1.39
C ARG A 235 19.69 -13.19 0.58
N TYR A 236 19.61 -12.02 1.19
CA TYR A 236 19.93 -10.76 0.52
C TYR A 236 21.42 -10.45 0.53
N LYS A 237 21.88 -9.82 -0.55
CA LYS A 237 23.19 -9.15 -0.66
C LYS A 237 22.95 -7.67 -0.96
N GLU A 238 23.95 -6.86 -0.66
CA GLU A 238 23.92 -5.43 -1.01
C GLU A 238 23.91 -5.25 -2.53
N ASN A 239 23.15 -4.25 -2.98
CA ASN A 239 23.12 -3.82 -4.37
C ASN A 239 24.21 -2.78 -4.61
N PRO A 240 25.02 -2.87 -5.69
CA PRO A 240 25.96 -1.83 -6.07
C PRO A 240 25.34 -0.43 -6.16
N ASN A 241 24.07 -0.35 -6.59
CA ASN A 241 23.35 0.91 -6.75
C ASN A 241 22.37 1.18 -5.59
N GLY A 242 22.39 0.37 -4.53
CA GLY A 242 21.38 0.41 -3.46
C GLY A 242 21.33 1.72 -2.69
N GLN A 243 22.46 2.45 -2.64
CA GLN A 243 22.53 3.74 -1.96
C GLN A 243 21.57 4.77 -2.56
N ILE A 244 21.35 4.75 -3.88
CA ILE A 244 20.40 5.65 -4.56
C ILE A 244 18.99 5.45 -3.99
N TRP A 245 18.58 4.19 -3.82
CA TRP A 245 17.28 3.87 -3.26
C TRP A 245 17.18 4.28 -1.78
N PHE A 246 18.21 4.01 -0.98
CA PHE A 246 18.21 4.39 0.44
C PHE A 246 18.23 5.92 0.64
N GLU A 247 18.85 6.68 -0.25
CA GLU A 247 18.81 8.14 -0.24
C GLU A 247 17.40 8.66 -0.54
N MET A 248 16.74 8.10 -1.56
CA MET A 248 15.34 8.41 -1.83
C MET A 248 14.41 8.05 -0.67
N GLU A 249 14.62 6.90 -0.01
CA GLU A 249 13.82 6.52 1.16
C GLU A 249 14.01 7.48 2.33
N ARG A 250 15.25 7.87 2.64
CA ARG A 250 15.51 8.86 3.68
C ARG A 250 14.93 10.23 3.34
N ALA A 251 15.01 10.66 2.08
CA ALA A 251 14.41 11.91 1.63
C ALA A 251 12.88 11.89 1.73
N ALA A 252 12.24 10.79 1.32
CA ALA A 252 10.80 10.61 1.47
C ALA A 252 10.38 10.59 2.95
N ASP A 253 11.15 9.94 3.83
CA ASP A 253 10.90 9.96 5.28
C ASP A 253 11.05 11.37 5.86
N ALA A 254 12.10 12.11 5.49
CA ALA A 254 12.31 13.49 5.93
C ALA A 254 11.19 14.43 5.45
N ALA A 255 10.61 14.17 4.28
CA ALA A 255 9.48 14.93 3.74
C ALA A 255 8.12 14.51 4.32
N GLY A 256 8.06 13.48 5.19
CA GLY A 256 6.79 12.94 5.67
C GLY A 256 5.95 12.30 4.57
N PHE A 257 6.56 11.87 3.46
CA PHE A 257 5.84 11.47 2.26
C PHE A 257 5.13 10.13 2.43
N THR A 258 3.82 10.12 2.18
CA THR A 258 2.97 8.93 2.03
C THR A 258 2.22 9.02 0.70
N LEU A 259 1.78 7.88 0.15
CA LEU A 259 1.08 7.86 -1.14
C LEU A 259 -0.27 8.61 -1.11
N PHE A 260 -0.95 8.47 0.02
CA PHE A 260 -2.21 9.13 0.34
C PHE A 260 -2.06 9.92 1.64
N THR A 261 -3.02 10.79 1.92
CA THR A 261 -3.05 11.66 3.11
C THR A 261 -4.47 11.68 3.68
N GLU A 262 -4.67 12.28 4.85
CA GLU A 262 -6.03 12.46 5.38
C GLU A 262 -6.90 13.34 4.47
N GLU A 263 -6.32 14.35 3.83
CA GLU A 263 -7.02 15.25 2.91
C GLU A 263 -7.30 14.59 1.57
N ARG A 264 -6.46 13.64 1.17
CA ARG A 264 -6.55 12.89 -0.08
C ARG A 264 -6.34 11.39 0.19
N PRO A 265 -7.29 10.72 0.85
CA PRO A 265 -7.18 9.30 1.12
C PRO A 265 -7.45 8.51 -0.17
N SER A 266 -7.18 7.21 -0.16
CA SER A 266 -7.57 6.36 -1.28
C SER A 266 -9.09 6.37 -1.49
N GLN A 267 -9.54 6.05 -2.70
CA GLN A 267 -10.97 5.95 -2.99
C GLN A 267 -11.61 4.86 -2.14
N ARG A 268 -10.95 3.70 -2.03
CA ARG A 268 -11.45 2.59 -1.23
C ARG A 268 -11.54 2.92 0.27
N TYR A 269 -10.65 3.76 0.81
CA TYR A 269 -10.80 4.27 2.18
C TYR A 269 -12.11 5.03 2.37
N ARG A 270 -12.44 5.95 1.45
CA ARG A 270 -13.70 6.73 1.50
C ARG A 270 -14.91 5.81 1.45
N ASP A 271 -14.91 4.86 0.51
CA ASP A 271 -16.00 3.90 0.37
C ASP A 271 -16.19 3.08 1.65
N MET A 272 -15.08 2.67 2.30
CA MET A 272 -15.15 1.94 3.57
C MET A 272 -15.72 2.78 4.70
N VAL A 273 -15.32 4.05 4.84
CA VAL A 273 -15.88 4.94 5.87
C VAL A 273 -17.41 5.03 5.74
N GLU A 274 -17.93 5.21 4.52
CA GLU A 274 -19.38 5.26 4.27
C GLU A 274 -20.08 3.93 4.58
N MET A 275 -19.44 2.80 4.26
CA MET A 275 -19.94 1.48 4.66
C MET A 275 -19.97 1.32 6.19
N TYR A 276 -18.94 1.76 6.91
CA TYR A 276 -18.92 1.70 8.37
C TYR A 276 -19.99 2.59 9.01
N LYS A 277 -20.22 3.80 8.48
CA LYS A 277 -21.34 4.67 8.89
C LYS A 277 -22.68 3.96 8.75
N THR A 278 -22.92 3.37 7.58
CA THR A 278 -24.13 2.57 7.30
C THR A 278 -24.30 1.46 8.33
N MET A 279 -23.23 0.74 8.67
CA MET A 279 -23.26 -0.34 9.67
C MET A 279 -23.45 0.17 11.11
N HIS A 280 -23.01 1.39 11.44
CA HIS A 280 -23.30 2.02 12.73
C HIS A 280 -24.79 2.30 12.92
N GLU A 281 -25.46 2.76 11.85
CA GLU A 281 -26.87 3.15 11.82
C GLU A 281 -27.82 1.96 11.68
N GLN A 282 -27.48 1.01 10.82
CA GLN A 282 -28.36 -0.11 10.45
C GLN A 282 -27.98 -1.43 11.14
N GLY A 283 -26.82 -1.47 11.79
CA GLY A 283 -26.29 -2.67 12.41
C GLY A 283 -25.70 -3.64 11.38
N SER A 284 -25.88 -4.93 11.60
CA SER A 284 -25.49 -5.98 10.65
C SER A 284 -26.63 -6.99 10.53
N PRO A 285 -27.66 -6.69 9.70
CA PRO A 285 -28.86 -7.51 9.56
C PRO A 285 -28.57 -8.97 9.20
N ASP A 286 -27.57 -9.21 8.34
CA ASP A 286 -27.17 -10.54 7.87
C ASP A 286 -26.77 -11.50 9.00
N VAL A 287 -26.36 -10.96 10.14
CA VAL A 287 -25.99 -11.74 11.34
C VAL A 287 -26.89 -11.40 12.53
N GLY A 288 -28.04 -10.77 12.29
CA GLY A 288 -29.04 -10.41 13.29
C GLY A 288 -28.53 -9.46 14.37
N ARG A 289 -27.51 -8.63 14.07
CA ARG A 289 -26.91 -7.73 15.05
C ARG A 289 -27.51 -6.33 14.93
N PRO A 290 -28.17 -5.81 15.98
CA PRO A 290 -28.82 -4.51 15.90
C PRO A 290 -27.78 -3.36 15.94
N PRO A 291 -28.15 -2.14 15.52
CA PRO A 291 -27.27 -0.97 15.51
C PRO A 291 -26.55 -0.76 16.84
N GLU A 292 -27.26 -0.76 17.95
CA GLU A 292 -26.75 -0.42 19.29
C GLU A 292 -25.65 -1.37 19.77
N LYS A 293 -25.65 -2.61 19.26
CA LYS A 293 -24.64 -3.63 19.59
C LYS A 293 -23.52 -3.73 18.56
N THR A 294 -23.61 -2.99 17.47
CA THR A 294 -22.64 -3.01 16.37
C THR A 294 -21.51 -2.01 16.68
N PHE A 295 -20.27 -2.51 16.64
CA PHE A 295 -19.05 -1.78 17.04
C PHE A 295 -19.11 -1.25 18.49
N SER A 296 -19.31 -2.16 19.45
CA SER A 296 -19.46 -1.79 20.88
C SER A 296 -18.17 -1.33 21.57
N GLY A 297 -17.01 -1.38 20.92
CA GLY A 297 -15.70 -1.14 21.54
C GLY A 297 -15.18 -2.32 22.39
N LYS A 298 -15.74 -3.53 22.24
CA LYS A 298 -15.43 -4.70 23.08
C LYS A 298 -13.96 -5.11 23.03
N SER A 299 -13.29 -4.89 21.90
CA SER A 299 -11.90 -5.28 21.67
C SER A 299 -10.93 -4.63 22.66
N LEU A 300 -11.31 -3.48 23.25
CA LEU A 300 -10.55 -2.80 24.29
C LEU A 300 -10.29 -3.65 25.54
N ILE A 301 -11.24 -4.52 25.94
CA ILE A 301 -11.21 -5.23 27.23
C ILE A 301 -9.90 -6.00 27.42
N GLU A 302 -9.42 -6.68 26.38
CA GLU A 302 -8.19 -7.49 26.42
C GLU A 302 -6.92 -6.62 26.55
N HIS A 303 -7.04 -5.30 26.39
CA HIS A 303 -5.94 -4.36 26.33
C HIS A 303 -5.95 -3.31 27.45
N VAL A 304 -6.98 -3.28 28.31
CA VAL A 304 -7.08 -2.32 29.44
C VAL A 304 -5.84 -2.38 30.34
N GLY A 305 -5.44 -3.57 30.80
CA GLY A 305 -4.27 -3.76 31.66
C GLY A 305 -2.93 -3.37 31.00
N PRO A 306 -2.63 -3.87 29.78
CA PRO A 306 -1.44 -3.42 29.02
C PRO A 306 -1.36 -1.90 28.84
N ILE A 307 -2.48 -1.24 28.52
CA ILE A 307 -2.54 0.21 28.37
C ILE A 307 -2.33 0.91 29.73
N ALA A 308 -2.92 0.39 30.81
CA ALA A 308 -2.72 0.93 32.17
C ALA A 308 -1.24 0.96 32.58
N ASN A 309 -0.44 -0.02 32.13
CA ASN A 309 1.00 -0.05 32.38
C ASN A 309 1.73 1.08 31.64
N LEU A 310 1.34 1.39 30.41
CA LEU A 310 1.91 2.51 29.63
C LEU A 310 1.52 3.86 30.25
N ILE A 311 0.28 4.00 30.70
CA ILE A 311 -0.19 5.20 31.42
C ILE A 311 0.66 5.43 32.66
N LYS A 312 0.83 4.41 33.51
CA LYS A 312 1.67 4.50 34.72
C LYS A 312 3.13 4.81 34.42
N LEU A 313 3.69 4.18 33.38
CA LEU A 313 5.09 4.37 32.99
C LEU A 313 5.36 5.79 32.50
N THR A 314 4.40 6.41 31.81
CA THR A 314 4.56 7.72 31.17
C THR A 314 3.96 8.87 31.96
N GLY A 315 3.14 8.57 32.97
CA GLY A 315 2.37 9.57 33.71
C GLY A 315 1.25 10.20 32.87
N ALA A 316 0.76 9.48 31.85
CA ALA A 316 -0.26 10.00 30.94
C ALA A 316 -1.56 10.38 31.67
N THR A 317 -2.13 11.52 31.31
CA THR A 317 -3.37 12.06 31.86
C THR A 317 -4.45 12.25 30.80
N THR A 318 -4.08 12.29 29.52
CA THR A 318 -5.02 12.35 28.39
C THR A 318 -4.75 11.28 27.36
N LEU A 319 -5.80 10.62 26.87
CA LEU A 319 -5.72 9.63 25.80
C LEU A 319 -6.68 9.94 24.66
N LEU A 320 -6.28 9.62 23.44
CA LEU A 320 -7.17 9.46 22.30
C LEU A 320 -7.42 7.98 22.06
N ASP A 321 -8.68 7.55 22.06
CA ASP A 321 -9.09 6.23 21.59
C ASP A 321 -9.59 6.35 20.14
N TYR A 322 -8.70 6.02 19.19
CA TYR A 322 -8.95 6.13 17.76
C TYR A 322 -9.67 4.87 17.26
N GLY A 323 -10.93 5.05 16.83
CA GLY A 323 -11.86 3.99 16.45
C GLY A 323 -12.50 3.28 17.63
N SER A 324 -12.96 4.04 18.61
CA SER A 324 -13.58 3.53 19.85
C SER A 324 -14.94 2.83 19.65
N GLY A 325 -15.51 2.89 18.44
CA GLY A 325 -16.88 2.50 18.17
C GLY A 325 -17.86 3.27 19.04
N LYS A 326 -18.73 2.54 19.74
CA LYS A 326 -19.73 3.09 20.68
C LYS A 326 -19.23 3.22 22.12
N ALA A 327 -17.96 2.91 22.40
CA ALA A 327 -17.34 3.10 23.72
C ALA A 327 -18.13 2.49 24.91
N LEU A 328 -18.81 1.35 24.73
CA LEU A 328 -19.68 0.76 25.77
C LEU A 328 -18.94 0.15 26.97
N TYR A 329 -17.61 0.11 26.91
CA TYR A 329 -16.73 -0.46 27.95
C TYR A 329 -15.97 0.62 28.71
N TYR A 330 -16.48 1.84 28.66
CA TYR A 330 -16.02 2.98 29.43
C TYR A 330 -17.13 3.49 30.35
N GLU A 331 -16.73 4.25 31.37
CA GLU A 331 -17.62 5.11 32.14
C GLU A 331 -17.53 6.55 31.61
N PRO A 332 -18.56 7.39 31.80
CA PRO A 332 -18.42 8.82 31.55
C PRO A 332 -17.25 9.40 32.37
N TYR A 333 -16.50 10.34 31.80
CA TYR A 333 -15.49 11.04 32.60
C TYR A 333 -16.19 11.91 33.66
N PRO A 334 -15.65 12.06 34.89
CA PRO A 334 -16.31 12.83 35.95
C PRO A 334 -16.73 14.24 35.49
N GLY A 335 -18.01 14.56 35.65
CA GLY A 335 -18.60 15.85 35.26
C GLY A 335 -19.12 15.92 33.81
N GLU A 336 -18.87 14.91 32.99
CA GLU A 336 -19.36 14.83 31.60
C GLU A 336 -20.74 14.15 31.53
N ALA A 337 -21.51 14.48 30.49
CA ALA A 337 -22.77 13.80 30.21
C ALA A 337 -22.55 12.33 29.84
N ALA A 338 -23.56 11.47 30.05
CA ALA A 338 -23.43 10.03 29.83
C ALA A 338 -23.09 9.66 28.36
N ASP A 339 -23.61 10.43 27.43
CA ASP A 339 -23.42 10.32 25.98
C ASP A 339 -22.17 11.06 25.46
N SER A 340 -21.50 11.85 26.30
CA SER A 340 -20.26 12.56 25.95
C SER A 340 -19.19 11.59 25.45
N ARG A 341 -18.40 12.04 24.48
CA ARG A 341 -17.22 11.30 23.98
C ARG A 341 -16.04 11.29 24.95
N PHE A 342 -16.15 12.03 26.05
CA PHE A 342 -15.14 12.08 27.10
C PHE A 342 -15.43 11.01 28.15
N LYS A 343 -14.50 10.05 28.25
CA LYS A 343 -14.67 8.80 28.97
C LYS A 343 -13.58 8.60 30.03
N SER A 344 -13.86 7.70 30.97
CA SER A 344 -12.92 7.22 31.98
C SER A 344 -12.90 5.69 31.98
N GLN A 345 -11.78 5.13 32.45
CA GLN A 345 -11.62 3.70 32.68
C GLN A 345 -11.01 3.49 34.06
N LYS A 346 -11.65 2.65 34.87
CA LYS A 346 -11.31 2.33 36.26
C LYS A 346 -9.83 1.98 36.47
N GLU A 347 -9.24 1.21 35.55
CA GLU A 347 -7.82 0.80 35.66
C GLU A 347 -6.83 1.90 35.28
N TRP A 348 -7.32 3.03 34.73
CA TRP A 348 -6.51 4.13 34.21
C TRP A 348 -6.52 5.37 35.11
N GLY A 349 -7.13 5.28 36.30
CA GLY A 349 -7.18 6.38 37.27
C GLY A 349 -7.91 7.61 36.70
N ASP A 350 -7.33 8.80 36.93
CA ASP A 350 -7.92 10.08 36.51
C ASP A 350 -7.65 10.43 35.02
N THR A 351 -7.23 9.44 34.22
CA THR A 351 -6.92 9.66 32.80
C THR A 351 -8.18 9.96 32.01
N LYS A 352 -8.25 11.14 31.37
CA LYS A 352 -9.34 11.52 30.47
C LYS A 352 -9.15 10.89 29.10
N VAL A 353 -10.15 10.15 28.63
CA VAL A 353 -10.14 9.52 27.30
C VAL A 353 -11.06 10.31 26.37
N THR A 354 -10.56 10.74 25.23
CA THR A 354 -11.38 11.22 24.12
C THR A 354 -11.63 10.07 23.15
N CYS A 355 -12.87 9.58 23.11
CA CYS A 355 -13.30 8.60 22.13
C CYS A 355 -13.46 9.26 20.75
N TYR A 356 -12.92 8.65 19.72
CA TYR A 356 -13.07 9.08 18.33
C TYR A 356 -13.45 7.91 17.45
N ASP A 357 -14.41 8.10 16.55
CA ASP A 357 -14.72 7.13 15.50
C ASP A 357 -15.31 7.86 14.28
N PRO A 358 -14.66 7.82 13.10
CA PRO A 358 -15.15 8.52 11.91
C PRO A 358 -16.45 7.93 11.34
N GLY A 359 -16.79 6.69 11.72
CA GLY A 359 -18.01 6.01 11.32
C GLY A 359 -19.19 6.25 12.27
N TYR A 360 -18.96 6.88 13.43
CA TYR A 360 -19.99 7.10 14.45
C TYR A 360 -20.13 8.59 14.77
N GLU A 361 -21.16 9.23 14.22
CA GLU A 361 -21.38 10.68 14.30
C GLU A 361 -21.16 11.28 15.70
N PRO A 362 -21.67 10.69 16.80
CA PRO A 362 -21.47 11.27 18.14
C PRO A 362 -19.99 11.44 18.52
N TYR A 363 -19.11 10.59 17.99
CA TYR A 363 -17.67 10.57 18.27
C TYR A 363 -16.82 10.95 17.04
N ALA A 364 -17.44 11.44 15.97
CA ALA A 364 -16.75 11.87 14.74
C ALA A 364 -16.24 13.32 14.80
N GLY A 365 -16.40 14.00 15.94
CA GLY A 365 -15.95 15.38 16.14
C GLY A 365 -14.43 15.56 16.08
N PRO A 366 -13.94 16.81 16.05
CA PRO A 366 -12.51 17.12 15.94
C PRO A 366 -11.71 16.47 17.07
N ILE A 367 -10.49 16.05 16.77
CA ILE A 367 -9.51 15.58 17.76
C ILE A 367 -8.56 16.72 18.11
N GLU A 368 -8.12 16.78 19.36
CA GLU A 368 -7.17 17.81 19.80
C GLU A 368 -5.79 17.60 19.18
N GLN A 369 -4.97 18.65 19.16
CA GLN A 369 -3.64 18.60 18.54
C GLN A 369 -2.74 17.54 19.19
N SER A 370 -2.84 17.29 20.50
CA SER A 370 -1.97 16.33 21.20
C SER A 370 -2.61 15.71 22.43
N TYR A 371 -2.32 14.44 22.66
CA TYR A 371 -2.68 13.63 23.83
C TYR A 371 -1.41 13.01 24.43
N ASP A 372 -1.41 12.65 25.71
CA ASP A 372 -0.27 11.93 26.30
C ASP A 372 -0.04 10.57 25.64
N GLY A 373 -1.11 9.88 25.32
CA GLY A 373 -1.07 8.64 24.55
C GLY A 373 -2.20 8.54 23.52
N VAL A 374 -1.95 7.75 22.47
CA VAL A 374 -2.97 7.39 21.47
C VAL A 374 -3.11 5.88 21.44
N ILE A 375 -4.35 5.39 21.53
CA ILE A 375 -4.67 3.96 21.45
C ILE A 375 -5.53 3.68 20.21
N CYS A 376 -5.34 2.51 19.60
CA CYS A 376 -6.04 2.07 18.40
C CYS A 376 -6.18 0.54 18.43
N THR A 377 -7.32 0.03 18.89
CA THR A 377 -7.46 -1.40 19.26
C THR A 377 -8.20 -2.30 18.27
N ASP A 378 -8.95 -1.75 17.31
CA ASP A 378 -9.79 -2.54 16.38
C ASP A 378 -10.11 -1.72 15.12
N VAL A 379 -9.05 -1.29 14.40
CA VAL A 379 -9.18 -0.32 13.30
C VAL A 379 -8.20 -0.61 12.16
N LEU A 380 -6.93 -0.86 12.46
CA LEU A 380 -5.88 -0.87 11.43
C LEU A 380 -6.14 -1.89 10.33
N GLU A 381 -6.60 -3.09 10.66
CA GLU A 381 -6.98 -4.14 9.72
C GLU A 381 -8.19 -3.80 8.83
N HIS A 382 -8.99 -2.81 9.23
CA HIS A 382 -10.16 -2.30 8.52
C HIS A 382 -9.82 -1.14 7.57
N ILE A 383 -8.58 -0.65 7.62
CA ILE A 383 -8.06 0.43 6.78
C ILE A 383 -7.28 -0.19 5.62
N THR A 384 -7.42 0.40 4.44
CA THR A 384 -6.73 0.01 3.22
C THR A 384 -5.23 0.12 3.39
N GLU A 385 -4.50 -0.84 2.82
CA GLU A 385 -3.04 -0.92 2.92
C GLU A 385 -2.35 0.42 2.59
N GLU A 386 -2.84 1.11 1.57
CA GLU A 386 -2.30 2.38 1.10
C GLU A 386 -2.49 3.55 2.06
N ASP A 387 -3.48 3.45 2.94
CA ASP A 387 -3.84 4.48 3.91
C ASP A 387 -3.23 4.23 5.30
N ILE A 388 -2.77 3.01 5.56
CA ILE A 388 -2.05 2.67 6.81
C ILE A 388 -0.90 3.64 7.11
N PRO A 389 -0.02 4.00 6.15
CA PRO A 389 1.10 4.88 6.46
C PRO A 389 0.68 6.24 7.03
N TRP A 390 -0.29 6.93 6.40
CA TRP A 390 -0.70 8.25 6.87
C TRP A 390 -1.57 8.17 8.12
N VAL A 391 -2.37 7.10 8.28
CA VAL A 391 -3.14 6.89 9.52
C VAL A 391 -2.21 6.67 10.69
N LEU A 392 -1.18 5.85 10.54
CA LEU A 392 -0.17 5.68 11.59
C LEU A 392 0.59 6.98 11.87
N ASP A 393 0.96 7.74 10.84
CA ASP A 393 1.56 9.06 11.05
C ASP A 393 0.64 9.97 11.86
N LYS A 394 -0.66 9.99 11.56
CA LYS A 394 -1.67 10.71 12.35
C LYS A 394 -1.70 10.24 13.80
N LEU A 395 -1.75 8.94 14.07
CA LEU A 395 -1.72 8.41 15.45
C LEU A 395 -0.46 8.88 16.20
N PHE A 396 0.70 8.86 15.55
CA PHE A 396 1.94 9.31 16.16
C PHE A 396 1.98 10.83 16.34
N GLN A 397 1.47 11.61 15.40
CA GLN A 397 1.45 13.08 15.48
C GLN A 397 0.60 13.57 16.66
N HIS A 398 -0.51 12.88 16.96
CA HIS A 398 -1.36 13.19 18.10
C HIS A 398 -0.83 12.65 19.44
N ALA A 399 0.22 11.83 19.47
CA ALA A 399 0.79 11.27 20.69
C ALA A 399 2.00 12.07 21.20
N ARG A 400 2.05 12.37 22.50
CA ARG A 400 3.24 12.94 23.15
C ARG A 400 4.21 11.88 23.65
N HIS A 401 3.70 10.81 24.26
CA HIS A 401 4.54 9.83 24.93
C HIS A 401 4.46 8.45 24.30
N PHE A 402 3.25 7.95 24.00
CA PHE A 402 3.12 6.61 23.44
C PHE A 402 1.98 6.41 22.43
N VAL A 403 2.17 5.41 21.56
CA VAL A 403 1.12 4.83 20.71
C VAL A 403 0.92 3.36 21.08
N TYR A 404 -0.32 2.94 21.31
CA TYR A 404 -0.68 1.53 21.50
C TYR A 404 -1.62 1.09 20.36
N ALA A 405 -1.16 0.16 19.54
CA ALA A 405 -1.87 -0.30 18.36
C ALA A 405 -2.13 -1.81 18.41
N VAL A 406 -3.27 -2.23 17.87
CA VAL A 406 -3.63 -3.63 17.65
C VAL A 406 -3.95 -3.81 16.18
N ALA A 407 -3.54 -4.94 15.61
CA ALA A 407 -3.87 -5.28 14.24
C ALA A 407 -4.15 -6.79 14.11
N ALA A 408 -5.34 -7.16 13.65
CA ALA A 408 -5.65 -8.55 13.32
C ALA A 408 -4.97 -8.99 12.03
N CYS A 409 -4.22 -10.10 12.11
CA CYS A 409 -3.56 -10.75 10.97
C CYS A 409 -4.41 -11.90 10.39
N TYR A 410 -5.74 -11.83 10.52
CA TYR A 410 -6.67 -12.88 10.09
C TYR A 410 -8.01 -12.27 9.64
N PRO A 411 -8.82 -12.98 8.83
CA PRO A 411 -10.11 -12.47 8.37
C PRO A 411 -11.10 -12.19 9.50
N ALA A 412 -11.88 -11.13 9.35
CA ALA A 412 -13.02 -10.83 10.21
C ALA A 412 -14.07 -11.95 10.12
N LYS A 413 -14.89 -12.07 11.18
CA LYS A 413 -16.16 -12.80 11.08
C LYS A 413 -17.24 -11.99 10.33
N LYS A 414 -17.03 -10.68 10.18
CA LYS A 414 -17.99 -9.72 9.66
C LYS A 414 -17.66 -9.40 8.20
N PHE A 415 -18.71 -9.17 7.41
CA PHE A 415 -18.63 -8.71 6.04
C PHE A 415 -19.17 -7.28 5.95
N LEU A 416 -18.66 -6.54 4.97
CA LEU A 416 -19.13 -5.21 4.60
C LEU A 416 -20.40 -5.32 3.75
N PRO A 417 -21.17 -4.23 3.58
CA PRO A 417 -22.37 -4.21 2.73
C PRO A 417 -22.14 -4.66 1.28
N ASP A 418 -20.92 -4.51 0.76
CA ASP A 418 -20.54 -4.93 -0.59
C ASP A 418 -20.15 -6.43 -0.68
N GLY A 419 -20.25 -7.17 0.43
CA GLY A 419 -19.93 -8.59 0.54
C GLY A 419 -18.45 -8.90 0.80
N GLN A 420 -17.56 -7.89 0.85
CA GLN A 420 -16.15 -8.11 1.16
C GLN A 420 -15.93 -8.34 2.66
N ASN A 421 -14.81 -8.97 3.04
CA ASN A 421 -14.46 -9.14 4.45
C ASN A 421 -14.15 -7.77 5.08
N ALA A 422 -14.62 -7.53 6.31
CA ALA A 422 -14.38 -6.27 7.00
C ALA A 422 -12.90 -5.98 7.29
N HIS A 423 -12.07 -7.02 7.46
CA HIS A 423 -10.62 -6.85 7.50
C HIS A 423 -10.10 -6.82 6.06
N CYS A 424 -9.94 -5.61 5.51
CA CYS A 424 -9.48 -5.42 4.14
C CYS A 424 -7.95 -5.54 4.03
N THR A 425 -7.22 -5.30 5.12
CA THR A 425 -5.76 -5.42 5.19
C THR A 425 -5.38 -6.56 6.14
N ILE A 426 -5.11 -7.74 5.56
CA ILE A 426 -4.72 -8.94 6.31
C ILE A 426 -3.25 -9.24 6.01
N GLN A 427 -2.38 -8.63 6.80
CA GLN A 427 -0.93 -8.73 6.64
C GLN A 427 -0.27 -9.46 7.81
N PRO A 428 0.92 -10.09 7.62
CA PRO A 428 1.62 -10.77 8.70
C PRO A 428 2.14 -9.77 9.76
N PRO A 429 2.42 -10.23 10.99
CA PRO A 429 2.90 -9.37 12.08
C PRO A 429 4.13 -8.50 11.73
N GLU A 430 5.06 -9.03 10.93
CA GLU A 430 6.23 -8.27 10.49
C GLU A 430 5.90 -7.09 9.59
N TRP A 431 4.89 -7.22 8.74
CA TRP A 431 4.46 -6.11 7.88
C TRP A 431 3.91 -4.97 8.74
N TRP A 432 3.05 -5.29 9.72
CA TRP A 432 2.53 -4.29 10.67
C TRP A 432 3.65 -3.63 11.48
N ARG A 433 4.63 -4.41 11.94
CA ARG A 433 5.82 -3.87 12.60
C ARG A 433 6.57 -2.89 11.70
N GLU A 434 6.80 -3.25 10.43
CA GLU A 434 7.48 -2.38 9.46
C GLU A 434 6.72 -1.05 9.25
N GLN A 435 5.38 -1.08 9.22
CA GLN A 435 4.56 0.15 9.14
C GLN A 435 4.73 1.04 10.38
N LEU A 436 4.69 0.46 11.58
CA LEU A 436 4.91 1.17 12.85
C LEU A 436 6.34 1.73 12.94
N ASP A 437 7.35 0.93 12.62
CA ASP A 437 8.75 1.35 12.56
C ASP A 437 8.94 2.53 11.58
N ALA A 438 8.22 2.54 10.46
CA ALA A 438 8.25 3.64 9.50
C ALA A 438 7.60 4.93 10.04
N ALA A 439 6.41 4.82 10.66
CA ALA A 439 5.73 5.96 11.29
C ALA A 439 6.55 6.54 12.44
N ALA A 440 7.16 5.68 13.27
CA ALA A 440 8.04 6.08 14.37
C ALA A 440 9.30 6.81 13.88
N ARG A 441 9.90 6.38 12.76
CA ARG A 441 11.05 7.08 12.14
C ARG A 441 10.69 8.50 11.69
N ARG A 442 9.47 8.71 11.18
CA ARG A 442 8.96 10.04 10.80
C ARG A 442 8.52 10.86 12.01
N ASN A 443 8.20 10.22 13.13
CA ASN A 443 7.69 10.84 14.34
C ASN A 443 8.51 10.44 15.59
N PRO A 444 9.79 10.84 15.69
CA PRO A 444 10.70 10.35 16.73
C PRO A 444 10.27 10.78 18.15
N GLY A 445 10.86 10.10 19.14
CA GLY A 445 10.72 10.44 20.57
C GLY A 445 9.50 9.84 21.28
N LYS A 446 8.76 8.95 20.63
CA LYS A 446 7.53 8.35 21.15
C LYS A 446 7.72 6.84 21.28
N GLN A 447 7.31 6.28 22.42
CA GLN A 447 7.28 4.82 22.60
C GLN A 447 6.11 4.25 21.81
N TRP A 448 6.23 3.04 21.28
CA TRP A 448 5.07 2.38 20.70
C TRP A 448 5.01 0.91 21.06
N THR A 449 3.79 0.39 21.15
CA THR A 449 3.50 -1.04 21.31
C THR A 449 2.51 -1.46 20.24
N LEU A 450 2.84 -2.54 19.53
CA LEU A 450 1.96 -3.19 18.56
C LEU A 450 1.62 -4.60 19.04
N CYS A 451 0.33 -4.89 19.17
CA CYS A 451 -0.20 -6.23 19.39
C CYS A 451 -0.74 -6.79 18.07
N ALA A 452 0.10 -7.55 17.35
CA ALA A 452 -0.30 -8.22 16.12
C ALA A 452 -0.99 -9.54 16.44
N GLN A 453 -2.31 -9.62 16.25
CA GLN A 453 -3.11 -10.78 16.63
C GLN A 453 -3.09 -11.84 15.54
N LEU A 454 -2.76 -13.07 15.92
CA LEU A 454 -2.77 -14.25 15.07
C LEU A 454 -3.91 -15.17 15.48
N LYS A 455 -4.47 -15.90 14.52
CA LYS A 455 -5.48 -16.93 14.77
C LYS A 455 -5.02 -18.26 14.20
N GLY A 456 -4.67 -19.19 15.09
CA GLY A 456 -4.26 -20.54 14.75
C GLY A 456 -5.36 -21.57 15.02
N LYS A 457 -5.02 -22.86 14.81
CA LYS A 457 -5.93 -23.99 15.11
C LYS A 457 -6.32 -24.08 16.59
N PHE A 458 -5.46 -23.60 17.49
CA PHE A 458 -5.62 -23.71 18.94
C PHE A 458 -6.14 -22.42 19.61
N GLY A 459 -6.54 -21.43 18.82
CA GLY A 459 -7.08 -20.15 19.35
C GLY A 459 -6.35 -18.93 18.82
N LYS A 460 -6.59 -17.79 19.49
CA LYS A 460 -5.90 -16.53 19.23
C LYS A 460 -4.59 -16.48 20.02
N SER A 461 -3.59 -15.82 19.47
CA SER A 461 -2.32 -15.53 20.13
C SER A 461 -1.80 -14.19 19.65
N ASP A 462 -1.13 -13.45 20.51
CA ASP A 462 -0.61 -12.13 20.17
C ASP A 462 0.91 -12.18 19.99
N ARG A 463 1.39 -11.48 18.98
CA ARG A 463 2.81 -11.14 18.85
C ARG A 463 2.98 -9.66 19.14
N VAL A 464 3.65 -9.39 20.26
CA VAL A 464 3.87 -8.02 20.73
C VAL A 464 5.22 -7.50 20.25
N PHE A 465 5.20 -6.33 19.62
CA PHE A 465 6.39 -5.55 19.27
C PHE A 465 6.41 -4.25 20.06
N ARG A 466 7.61 -3.75 20.33
CA ARG A 466 7.85 -2.48 21.02
C ARG A 466 9.02 -1.76 20.36
N GLY A 467 9.00 -0.44 20.35
CA GLY A 467 10.09 0.39 19.86
C GLY A 467 9.98 1.84 20.28
#